data_AF-A0A483A2V4-F1
#
_entry.id   AF-A0A483A2V4-F1
#
_cell.length_a   1.000
_cell.length_b   1.000
_cell.length_c   1.000
_cell.angle_alpha   90.00
_cell.angle_beta   90.00
_cell.angle_gamma   90.00
#
_symmetry.space_group_name_H-M   'P 1'
#
loop_
_entity.id
_entity.type
_entity.pdbx_description
1 polymer ?
#
loop_
_entity_poly.entity_id
_entity_poly.type
_entity_poly.pdbx_seq_one_letter_code
_entity_poly.pdbx_strand_id
1 'polypeptide(L)'
;MDDTPGCLISDISMPEMNGIELLTELNKTEHARPTLFITGVATVKLAVEAMTLGAIDFIEKPIIADTLLDKVTKMLTNFEADKEIIDRYKTLTKREKQVYRLIIKGLTNTVIAKQIFLTISTVEKHRSVIMKKMKAVNLAALMADLPRLKLLGQSLFDENTNS
;
A
#
# COMPACT_ATOMS: atom_id res chain seq x y z
N MET A 1 -5.03 -16.23 -0.56
CA MET A 1 -4.60 -16.16 -1.97
C MET A 1 -3.17 -16.65 -2.05
N ASP A 2 -2.83 -17.36 -3.13
CA ASP A 2 -1.51 -17.88 -3.44
C ASP A 2 -0.52 -16.78 -3.87
N ASP A 3 0.78 -17.07 -3.81
CA ASP A 3 1.88 -16.15 -4.12
C ASP A 3 2.10 -15.91 -5.62
N THR A 4 1.20 -16.42 -6.46
CA THR A 4 1.25 -16.37 -7.91
C THR A 4 1.12 -14.92 -8.40
N PRO A 5 2.01 -14.47 -9.31
CA PRO A 5 1.88 -13.16 -9.94
C PRO A 5 0.53 -12.99 -10.62
N GLY A 6 -0.13 -11.87 -10.33
CA GLY A 6 -1.44 -11.59 -10.90
C GLY A 6 -1.94 -10.22 -10.48
N CYS A 7 -2.80 -9.64 -11.31
CA CYS A 7 -3.56 -8.43 -11.01
C CYS A 7 -5.03 -8.76 -10.83
N LEU A 8 -5.72 -7.99 -10.00
CA LEU A 8 -7.17 -8.03 -9.90
C LEU A 8 -7.76 -7.03 -10.90
N ILE A 9 -8.71 -7.49 -11.71
CA ILE A 9 -9.49 -6.64 -12.60
C ILE A 9 -10.96 -6.84 -12.23
N SER A 10 -11.67 -5.76 -11.91
CA SER A 10 -13.05 -5.85 -11.44
C SER A 10 -13.89 -4.67 -11.93
N ASP A 11 -15.20 -4.86 -12.07
CA ASP A 11 -16.13 -3.76 -12.33
C ASP A 11 -16.41 -3.00 -11.02
N ILE A 12 -16.57 -1.68 -11.07
CA ILE A 12 -16.99 -0.92 -9.88
C ILE A 12 -18.50 -1.09 -9.65
N SER A 13 -19.29 -1.11 -10.71
CA SER A 13 -20.74 -1.13 -10.65
C SER A 13 -21.27 -2.57 -10.70
N MET A 14 -20.90 -3.36 -9.70
CA MET A 14 -21.42 -4.73 -9.50
C MET A 14 -22.60 -4.74 -8.52
N PRO A 15 -23.64 -5.55 -8.76
CA PRO A 15 -24.71 -5.78 -7.79
C PRO A 15 -24.19 -6.54 -6.57
N GLU A 16 -24.88 -6.39 -5.43
CA GLU A 16 -24.57 -6.96 -4.11
C GLU A 16 -23.33 -6.37 -3.43
N MET A 17 -22.16 -6.45 -4.07
CA MET A 17 -20.91 -5.87 -3.58
C MET A 17 -20.24 -5.05 -4.67
N ASN A 18 -20.14 -3.74 -4.47
CA ASN A 18 -19.51 -2.86 -5.44
C ASN A 18 -17.97 -2.95 -5.35
N GLY A 19 -17.26 -2.43 -6.36
CA GLY A 19 -15.79 -2.49 -6.39
C GLY A 19 -15.11 -1.81 -5.21
N ILE A 20 -15.72 -0.77 -4.63
CA ILE A 20 -15.20 -0.06 -3.45
C ILE A 20 -15.30 -0.92 -2.19
N GLU A 21 -16.44 -1.59 -2.01
CA GLU A 21 -16.67 -2.56 -0.92
C GLU A 21 -15.72 -3.76 -1.04
N LEU A 22 -15.53 -4.27 -2.27
CA LEU A 22 -14.55 -5.32 -2.55
C LEU A 22 -13.14 -4.88 -2.13
N LEU A 23 -12.70 -3.67 -2.49
CA LEU A 23 -11.37 -3.19 -2.13
C LEU A 23 -11.24 -2.99 -0.61
N THR A 24 -12.30 -2.52 0.04
CA THR A 24 -12.38 -2.38 1.50
C THR A 24 -12.22 -3.73 2.19
N GLU A 25 -12.89 -4.78 1.70
CA GLU A 25 -12.78 -6.13 2.26
C GLU A 25 -11.40 -6.74 2.00
N LEU A 26 -10.86 -6.56 0.78
CA LEU A 26 -9.51 -6.99 0.44
C LEU A 26 -8.46 -6.33 1.33
N ASN A 27 -8.63 -5.06 1.67
CA ASN A 27 -7.73 -4.32 2.57
C ASN A 27 -7.80 -4.80 4.03
N LYS A 28 -8.85 -5.51 4.45
CA LYS A 28 -8.86 -6.19 5.76
C LYS A 28 -7.91 -7.38 5.78
N THR A 29 -7.59 -7.92 4.61
CA THR A 29 -6.55 -8.93 4.44
C THR A 29 -5.26 -8.24 3.97
N GLU A 30 -4.07 -8.75 4.29
CA GLU A 30 -2.81 -8.22 3.71
C GLU A 30 -2.68 -8.66 2.22
N HIS A 31 -3.67 -8.31 1.41
CA HIS A 31 -3.67 -8.50 -0.03
C HIS A 31 -2.58 -7.61 -0.63
N ALA A 32 -1.84 -8.14 -1.61
CA ALA A 32 -0.72 -7.44 -2.23
C ALA A 32 -0.88 -7.34 -3.75
N ARG A 33 -2.01 -7.77 -4.32
CA ARG A 33 -2.18 -7.73 -5.77
C ARG A 33 -2.65 -6.36 -6.24
N PRO A 34 -2.04 -5.84 -7.31
CA PRO A 34 -2.44 -4.58 -7.90
C PRO A 34 -3.86 -4.73 -8.45
N THR A 35 -4.74 -3.78 -8.09
CA THR A 35 -6.15 -3.80 -8.49
C THR A 35 -6.44 -2.70 -9.50
N LEU A 36 -7.05 -3.08 -10.62
CA LEU A 36 -7.52 -2.23 -11.70
C LEU A 36 -9.05 -2.29 -11.75
N PHE A 37 -9.71 -1.13 -11.71
CA PHE A 37 -11.15 -1.07 -11.86
C PHE A 37 -11.60 -0.73 -13.27
N ILE A 38 -12.72 -1.29 -13.68
CA ILE A 38 -13.42 -0.95 -14.91
C ILE A 38 -14.78 -0.37 -14.52
N THR A 39 -15.23 0.73 -15.12
CA THR A 39 -16.55 1.31 -14.81
C THR A 39 -17.21 1.90 -16.04
N GLY A 40 -18.53 1.76 -16.15
CA GLY A 40 -19.33 2.47 -17.17
C GLY A 40 -19.64 3.93 -16.81
N VAL A 41 -19.53 4.31 -15.55
CA VAL A 41 -19.74 5.67 -15.07
C VAL A 41 -18.54 6.05 -14.21
N ALA A 42 -17.56 6.70 -14.83
CA ALA A 42 -16.39 7.21 -14.13
C ALA A 42 -16.70 8.62 -13.60
N THR A 43 -16.94 8.74 -12.29
CA THR A 43 -16.95 10.07 -11.65
C THR A 43 -15.61 10.32 -10.98
N VAL A 44 -15.19 11.58 -10.93
CA VAL A 44 -13.97 11.99 -10.20
C VAL A 44 -14.01 11.51 -8.76
N LYS A 45 -15.18 11.59 -8.10
CA LYS A 45 -15.36 11.13 -6.72
C LYS A 45 -15.04 9.65 -6.57
N LEU A 46 -15.60 8.81 -7.45
CA LEU A 46 -15.39 7.36 -7.42
C LEU A 46 -13.94 6.98 -7.72
N ALA A 47 -13.31 7.67 -8.68
CA ALA A 47 -11.90 7.46 -8.99
C ALA A 47 -11.02 7.83 -7.78
N VAL A 48 -11.25 8.98 -7.15
CA VAL A 48 -10.51 9.41 -5.95
C VAL A 48 -10.70 8.40 -4.81
N GLU A 49 -11.91 7.93 -4.59
CA GLU A 49 -12.22 6.93 -3.54
C GLU A 49 -11.48 5.61 -3.79
N ALA A 50 -11.55 5.07 -5.01
CA ALA A 50 -10.83 3.85 -5.39
C ALA A 50 -9.31 3.99 -5.22
N MET A 51 -8.73 5.09 -5.70
CA MET A 51 -7.29 5.38 -5.56
C MET A 51 -6.89 5.52 -4.08
N THR A 52 -7.74 6.12 -3.26
CA THR A 52 -7.49 6.31 -1.82
C THR A 52 -7.51 4.99 -1.07
N LEU A 53 -8.33 4.03 -1.51
CA LEU A 53 -8.36 2.67 -0.95
C LEU A 53 -7.28 1.75 -1.53
N GLY A 54 -6.43 2.22 -2.45
CA GLY A 54 -5.27 1.46 -2.94
C GLY A 54 -5.44 0.81 -4.31
N ALA A 55 -6.46 1.17 -5.08
CA ALA A 55 -6.52 0.80 -6.49
C ALA A 55 -5.34 1.44 -7.24
N ILE A 56 -4.71 0.70 -8.15
CA ILE A 56 -3.60 1.22 -8.95
C ILE A 56 -4.11 2.17 -10.02
N ASP A 57 -5.22 1.80 -10.66
CA ASP A 57 -5.75 2.56 -11.79
C ASP A 57 -7.23 2.22 -12.03
N PHE A 58 -7.86 2.96 -12.94
CA PHE A 58 -9.20 2.69 -13.44
C PHE A 58 -9.27 2.84 -14.98
N ILE A 59 -10.29 2.22 -15.57
CA ILE A 59 -10.64 2.33 -16.99
C ILE A 59 -12.13 2.62 -17.11
N GLU A 60 -12.46 3.67 -17.85
CA GLU A 60 -13.83 3.96 -18.24
C GLU A 60 -14.24 3.11 -19.46
N LYS A 61 -15.47 2.58 -19.44
CA LYS A 61 -16.03 1.87 -20.61
C LYS A 61 -16.44 2.88 -21.69
N PRO A 62 -16.27 2.56 -22.98
CA PRO A 62 -15.89 1.27 -23.53
C PRO A 62 -14.38 0.98 -23.40
N ILE A 63 -14.05 -0.28 -23.11
CA ILE A 63 -12.66 -0.72 -22.92
C ILE A 63 -11.96 -0.81 -24.28
N ILE A 64 -10.84 -0.11 -24.40
CA ILE A 64 -9.91 -0.28 -25.52
C ILE A 64 -8.92 -1.40 -25.13
N ALA A 65 -8.86 -2.46 -25.93
CA ALA A 65 -8.06 -3.65 -25.62
C ALA A 65 -6.57 -3.33 -25.39
N ASP A 66 -5.98 -2.50 -26.26
CA ASP A 66 -4.57 -2.09 -26.14
C ASP A 66 -4.32 -1.31 -24.84
N THR A 67 -5.25 -0.43 -24.45
CA THR A 67 -5.13 0.33 -23.19
C THR A 67 -5.21 -0.57 -21.97
N LEU A 68 -6.10 -1.57 -21.98
CA LEU A 68 -6.19 -2.55 -20.91
C LEU A 68 -4.90 -3.38 -20.83
N LEU A 69 -4.40 -3.86 -21.97
CA LEU A 69 -3.20 -4.68 -22.05
C LEU A 69 -1.96 -3.92 -21.59
N ASP A 70 -1.82 -2.65 -21.96
CA ASP A 70 -0.74 -1.79 -21.49
C ASP A 70 -0.77 -1.59 -19.97
N LYS A 71 -1.95 -1.33 -19.40
CA LYS A 71 -2.11 -1.15 -17.94
C LYS A 71 -1.80 -2.44 -17.19
N VAL A 72 -2.34 -3.57 -17.65
CA VAL A 72 -2.10 -4.89 -17.04
C VAL A 72 -0.63 -5.27 -17.13
N THR A 73 0.01 -5.10 -18.29
CA THR A 73 1.44 -5.38 -18.47
C THR A 73 2.27 -4.56 -17.50
N LYS A 74 2.03 -3.25 -17.39
CA LYS A 74 2.72 -2.38 -16.43
C LYS A 74 2.53 -2.83 -14.98
N MET A 75 1.32 -3.20 -14.60
CA MET A 75 1.02 -3.70 -13.25
C MET A 75 1.78 -5.01 -12.95
N LEU A 76 1.82 -5.94 -13.90
CA LEU A 76 2.51 -7.21 -13.73
C LEU A 76 4.04 -7.06 -13.73
N THR A 77 4.60 -6.18 -14.58
CA THR A 77 6.04 -5.89 -14.60
C THR A 77 6.51 -5.30 -13.27
N ASN A 78 5.70 -4.44 -12.66
CA ASN A 78 6.02 -3.83 -11.36
C ASN A 78 5.76 -4.77 -10.17
N PHE A 79 4.95 -5.82 -10.37
CA PHE A 79 4.52 -6.71 -9.29
C PHE A 79 5.69 -7.35 -8.53
N GLU A 80 6.73 -7.82 -9.21
CA GLU A 80 7.87 -8.46 -8.53
C GLU A 80 8.64 -7.47 -7.64
N ALA A 81 8.89 -6.26 -8.14
CA ALA A 81 9.57 -5.22 -7.39
C ALA A 81 8.73 -4.72 -6.20
N ASP A 82 7.41 -4.58 -6.41
CA ASP A 82 6.46 -4.20 -5.36
C ASP A 82 6.36 -5.32 -4.30
N LYS A 83 6.31 -6.58 -4.74
CA LYS A 83 6.31 -7.76 -3.86
C LYS A 83 7.56 -7.82 -3.00
N GLU A 84 8.76 -7.59 -3.54
CA GLU A 84 9.99 -7.60 -2.74
C GLU A 84 9.94 -6.53 -1.62
N ILE A 85 9.39 -5.36 -1.90
CA ILE A 85 9.24 -4.28 -0.91
C ILE A 85 8.20 -4.66 0.15
N ILE A 86 7.08 -5.22 -0.30
CA ILE A 86 6.02 -5.71 0.59
C ILE A 86 6.55 -6.82 1.51
N ASP A 87 7.30 -7.78 0.98
CA ASP A 87 7.87 -8.88 1.76
C ASP A 87 8.87 -8.37 2.78
N ARG A 88 9.73 -7.42 2.40
CA ARG A 88 10.61 -6.71 3.35
C ARG A 88 9.82 -6.04 4.46
N TYR A 89 8.75 -5.31 4.13
CA TYR A 89 7.89 -4.66 5.11
C TYR A 89 7.18 -5.67 6.03
N LYS A 90 6.75 -6.83 5.51
CA LYS A 90 6.14 -7.91 6.31
C LYS A 90 7.11 -8.48 7.35
N THR A 91 8.42 -8.41 7.14
CA THR A 91 9.43 -8.81 8.15
C THR A 91 9.54 -7.86 9.34
N LEU A 92 8.94 -6.67 9.28
CA LEU A 92 8.93 -5.72 10.38
C LEU A 92 8.01 -6.21 11.50
N THR A 93 8.51 -6.16 12.74
CA THR A 93 7.70 -6.43 13.92
C THR A 93 6.63 -5.35 14.11
N LYS A 94 5.58 -5.61 14.90
CA LYS A 94 4.56 -4.61 15.23
C LYS A 94 5.16 -3.29 15.72
N ARG A 95 6.20 -3.37 16.56
CA ARG A 95 6.89 -2.20 17.11
C ARG A 95 7.71 -1.45 16.06
N GLU A 96 8.39 -2.19 15.18
CA GLU A 96 9.12 -1.60 14.05
C GLU A 96 8.17 -0.92 13.05
N LYS A 97 7.00 -1.51 12.76
CA LYS A 97 5.96 -0.90 11.91
C LYS A 97 5.47 0.42 12.51
N GLN A 98 5.26 0.50 13.83
CA GLN A 98 4.90 1.76 14.51
C GLN A 98 5.98 2.84 14.33
N VAL A 99 7.25 2.48 14.53
CA VAL A 99 8.37 3.42 14.33
C VAL A 99 8.48 3.82 12.86
N TYR A 100 8.37 2.87 11.92
CA TYR A 100 8.38 3.12 10.47
C TYR A 100 7.35 4.18 10.07
N ARG A 101 6.10 4.06 10.53
CA ARG A 101 5.02 5.03 10.25
C ARG A 101 5.38 6.45 10.69
N LEU A 102 6.06 6.60 11.82
CA LEU A 102 6.45 7.92 12.31
C LEU A 102 7.68 8.47 11.59
N ILE A 103 8.60 7.60 11.15
CA ILE A 103 9.73 7.99 10.29
C ILE A 103 9.22 8.57 8.96
N ILE A 104 8.28 7.90 8.29
CA ILE A 104 7.76 8.36 6.98
C ILE A 104 6.93 9.63 7.09
N LYS A 105 6.37 9.94 8.28
CA LYS A 105 5.75 11.23 8.60
C LYS A 105 6.77 12.37 8.80
N GLY A 106 8.07 12.08 8.66
CA GLY A 106 9.15 13.06 8.83
C GLY A 106 9.46 13.41 10.28
N LEU A 107 8.99 12.62 11.25
CA LEU A 107 9.19 12.93 12.67
C LEU A 107 10.62 12.64 13.13
N THR A 108 11.14 13.47 14.02
CA THR A 108 12.48 13.32 14.61
C THR A 108 12.51 12.23 15.68
N ASN A 109 13.68 11.65 15.96
CA ASN A 109 13.83 10.58 16.96
C ASN A 109 13.27 10.97 18.33
N THR A 110 13.45 12.23 18.73
CA THR A 110 12.94 12.77 19.99
C THR A 110 11.41 12.83 20.02
N VAL A 111 10.77 13.22 18.91
CA VAL A 111 9.29 13.26 18.81
C VAL A 111 8.73 11.84 18.80
N ILE A 112 9.33 10.95 18.01
CA ILE A 112 8.95 9.53 17.95
C ILE A 112 9.03 8.91 19.36
N ALA A 113 10.17 9.08 20.04
CA ALA A 113 10.39 8.54 21.38
C ALA A 113 9.29 8.96 22.37
N LYS A 114 8.90 10.24 22.35
CA LYS A 114 7.79 10.76 23.16
C LYS A 114 6.45 10.14 22.79
N GLN A 115 6.12 10.08 21.49
CA GLN A 115 4.80 9.67 21.02
C GLN A 115 4.50 8.18 21.29
N ILE A 116 5.51 7.31 21.25
CA ILE A 116 5.34 5.88 21.48
C ILE A 116 5.94 5.41 22.81
N PHE A 117 6.28 6.32 23.73
CA PHE A 117 6.82 6.02 25.06
C PHE A 117 8.06 5.11 25.02
N LEU A 118 9.07 5.46 24.21
CA LEU A 118 10.38 4.81 24.15
C LEU A 118 11.51 5.78 24.50
N THR A 119 12.71 5.25 24.78
CA THR A 119 13.92 6.07 24.82
C THR A 119 14.39 6.42 23.41
N ILE A 120 15.09 7.56 23.27
CA ILE A 120 15.70 7.98 21.99
C ILE A 120 16.64 6.88 21.46
N SER A 121 17.46 6.30 22.34
CA SER A 121 18.37 5.19 22.00
C SER A 121 17.62 3.95 21.47
N THR A 122 16.43 3.65 21.99
CA THR A 122 15.60 2.54 21.50
C THR A 122 15.02 2.85 20.13
N VAL A 123 14.59 4.10 19.89
CA VAL A 123 14.14 4.56 18.57
C VAL A 123 15.27 4.46 17.55
N GLU A 124 16.49 4.89 17.89
CA GLU A 124 17.67 4.75 17.02
C GLU A 124 17.96 3.31 16.66
N LYS A 125 17.89 2.41 17.64
CA LYS A 125 18.04 0.97 17.40
C LYS A 125 16.96 0.44 16.45
N HIS A 126 15.70 0.79 16.66
CA HIS A 126 14.61 0.43 15.74
C HIS A 126 14.83 0.99 14.34
N ARG A 127 15.26 2.25 14.20
CA ARG A 127 15.57 2.86 12.90
C ARG A 127 16.65 2.08 12.16
N SER A 128 17.73 1.71 12.85
CA SER A 128 18.81 0.92 12.26
C SER A 128 18.30 -0.44 11.76
N VAL A 129 17.49 -1.13 12.56
CA VAL A 129 16.88 -2.41 12.16
C VAL A 129 15.92 -2.23 10.97
N ILE A 130 15.09 -1.20 10.98
CA ILE A 130 14.15 -0.88 9.90
C ILE A 130 14.90 -0.59 8.61
N MET A 131 15.93 0.27 8.64
CA MET A 131 16.76 0.58 7.46
C MET A 131 17.39 -0.70 6.88
N LYS A 132 17.91 -1.58 7.74
CA LYS A 132 18.49 -2.86 7.33
C LYS A 132 17.44 -3.80 6.69
N LYS A 133 16.28 -3.99 7.34
CA LYS A 133 15.21 -4.86 6.85
C LYS A 133 14.59 -4.35 5.55
N MET A 134 14.38 -3.04 5.46
CA MET A 134 13.86 -2.38 4.26
C MET A 134 14.93 -2.19 3.18
N LYS A 135 16.21 -2.56 3.42
CA LYS A 135 17.35 -2.27 2.53
C LYS A 135 17.42 -0.79 2.11
N ALA A 136 17.03 0.12 3.00
CA ALA A 136 16.99 1.56 2.72
C ALA A 136 18.24 2.23 3.28
N VAL A 137 18.90 3.04 2.45
CA VAL A 137 20.13 3.75 2.83
C VAL A 137 19.87 5.07 3.55
N ASN A 138 18.68 5.64 3.41
CA ASN A 138 18.28 6.89 4.04
C ASN A 138 16.74 7.03 4.10
N LEU A 139 16.26 8.14 4.67
CA LEU A 139 14.84 8.45 4.75
C LEU A 139 14.19 8.54 3.35
N ALA A 140 14.87 9.15 2.38
CA ALA A 140 14.34 9.29 1.03
C ALA A 140 14.09 7.93 0.36
N ALA A 141 14.97 6.95 0.58
CA ALA A 141 14.77 5.58 0.11
C ALA A 141 13.54 4.93 0.76
N LEU A 142 13.33 5.09 2.08
CA LEU A 142 12.12 4.59 2.75
C LEU A 142 10.84 5.26 2.21
N MET A 143 10.90 6.56 1.90
CA MET A 143 9.77 7.31 1.35
C MET A 143 9.47 6.91 -0.10
N ALA A 144 10.49 6.55 -0.88
CA ALA A 144 10.33 6.08 -2.26
C ALA A 144 9.57 4.74 -2.35
N ASP A 145 9.65 3.91 -1.30
CA ASP A 145 8.93 2.64 -1.21
C ASP A 145 7.43 2.82 -0.88
N LEU A 146 7.04 4.00 -0.37
CA LEU A 146 5.70 4.25 0.17
C LEU A 146 4.56 4.04 -0.83
N PRO A 147 4.64 4.49 -2.11
CA PRO A 147 3.58 4.23 -3.08
C PRO A 147 3.33 2.75 -3.32
N ARG A 148 4.37 1.93 -3.22
CA ARG A 148 4.33 0.47 -3.47
C ARG A 148 3.71 -0.27 -2.29
N LEU A 149 3.99 0.21 -1.07
CA LEU A 149 3.38 -0.32 0.15
C LEU A 149 1.88 -0.01 0.26
N LYS A 150 1.33 0.97 -0.48
CA LYS A 150 -0.12 1.26 -0.49
C LYS A 150 -0.97 0.04 -0.85
N LEU A 151 -0.39 -0.95 -1.55
CA LEU A 151 -1.04 -2.21 -1.85
C LEU A 151 -1.44 -3.00 -0.61
N LEU A 152 -0.75 -2.82 0.53
CA LEU A 152 -1.06 -3.47 1.81
C LEU A 152 -2.24 -2.82 2.56
N GLY A 153 -2.95 -1.88 1.91
CA GLY A 153 -4.14 -1.23 2.45
C GLY A 153 -3.86 -0.08 3.42
N GLN A 154 -4.94 0.62 3.79
CA GLN A 154 -4.90 1.87 4.56
C GLN A 154 -4.34 1.72 5.99
N SER A 155 -4.15 0.51 6.52
CA SER A 155 -3.60 0.32 7.88
C SER A 155 -2.18 0.90 8.04
N LEU A 156 -1.45 1.12 6.95
CA LEU A 156 -0.17 1.83 6.94
C LEU A 156 -0.29 3.31 7.28
N PHE A 157 -1.42 3.92 6.95
CA PHE A 157 -1.67 5.36 7.04
C PHE A 157 -2.67 5.71 8.15
N ASP A 158 -3.48 4.75 8.60
CA ASP A 158 -4.47 4.97 9.64
C ASP A 158 -3.86 5.04 11.04
N GLU A 159 -4.23 6.11 11.75
CA GLU A 159 -3.81 6.39 13.12
C GLU A 159 -4.48 5.46 14.16
N ASN A 160 -5.48 4.69 13.75
CA ASN A 160 -6.41 3.99 14.65
C ASN A 160 -6.19 2.49 14.84
N THR A 161 -5.05 1.90 14.45
CA THR A 161 -4.77 0.46 14.74
C THR A 161 -4.29 0.18 16.17
N ASN A 162 -4.86 0.91 17.14
CA ASN A 162 -4.80 0.60 18.56
C ASN A 162 -6.12 1.04 19.22
N SER A 163 -7.16 0.24 19.03
CA SER A 163 -8.30 0.13 19.96
C SER A 163 -8.66 -1.34 20.07
#